data_AF-A0A936QIR0-F1
#
_entry.id   AF-A0A936QIR0-F1
#
_cell.length_a   1.000
_cell.length_b   1.000
_cell.length_c   1.000
_cell.angle_alpha   90.00
_cell.angle_beta   90.00
_cell.angle_gamma   90.00
#
_symmetry.space_group_name_H-M   'P 1'
#
loop_
_entity.id
_entity.type
_entity.pdbx_description
1 polymer ?
#
loop_
_entity_poly.entity_id
_entity_poly.type
_entity_poly.pdbx_seq_one_letter_code
_entity_poly.pdbx_strand_id
1 'polypeptide(L)'
;MTYCGYINSLKADEYNVHREYHDTQYGFPINSDNELFERLILEINQAGLSWTTILKKQESFRKAYNNFDIKKVASYKEKEFNRLMNDAGIIRNRLKINAAIENAKSILKIQKEYGSFKIWLDQHHPKSREEWTKLFRMTFRFTGGEIVNEFLVSSGYLPDAHEKECKIYKKILKLKPKWAEAKHAVLPAHNSL
;
A
#
# COMPACT_ATOMS: atom_id res chain seq x y z
N MET A 1 0.26 20.27 -5.64
CA MET A 1 -1.03 20.20 -4.93
C MET A 1 -1.02 18.94 -4.09
N THR A 2 -1.27 19.05 -2.78
CA THR A 2 -1.33 17.87 -1.89
C THR A 2 -2.62 17.09 -2.13
N TYR A 3 -2.68 15.84 -1.66
CA TYR A 3 -3.91 15.06 -1.79
C TYR A 3 -5.06 15.68 -0.98
N CYS A 4 -4.79 16.19 0.23
CA CYS A 4 -5.77 16.96 1.00
C CYS A 4 -6.26 18.21 0.24
N GLY A 5 -5.34 18.95 -0.39
CA GLY A 5 -5.70 20.11 -1.21
C GLY A 5 -6.60 19.76 -2.40
N TYR A 6 -6.33 18.63 -3.06
CA TYR A 6 -7.21 18.09 -4.10
C TYR A 6 -8.59 17.71 -3.55
N ILE A 7 -8.69 17.01 -2.42
CA ILE A 7 -9.97 16.66 -1.81
C ILE A 7 -10.79 17.89 -1.38
N ASN A 8 -10.12 18.95 -0.94
CA ASN A 8 -10.75 20.20 -0.54
C ASN A 8 -11.27 21.02 -1.74
N SER A 9 -10.74 20.80 -2.94
CA SER A 9 -11.24 21.46 -4.16
C SER A 9 -12.45 20.75 -4.78
N LEU A 10 -12.72 19.51 -4.38
CA LEU A 10 -13.91 18.77 -4.80
C LEU A 10 -15.17 19.29 -4.11
N LYS A 11 -16.29 19.32 -4.83
CA LYS A 11 -17.61 19.64 -4.27
C LYS A 11 -17.95 18.67 -3.12
N ALA A 12 -18.58 19.20 -2.07
CA ALA A 12 -18.76 18.48 -0.81
C ALA A 12 -19.92 17.47 -0.84
N ASP A 13 -20.91 17.70 -1.71
CA ASP A 13 -22.18 16.97 -1.83
C ASP A 13 -22.15 15.84 -2.87
N GLU A 14 -21.07 15.70 -3.62
CA GLU A 14 -20.91 14.65 -4.63
C GLU A 14 -20.08 13.47 -4.09
N TYR A 15 -20.59 12.26 -4.27
CA TYR A 15 -19.80 11.04 -4.00
C TYR A 15 -18.55 11.04 -4.88
N ASN A 16 -17.39 10.87 -4.25
CA ASN A 16 -16.12 10.80 -4.95
C ASN A 16 -15.23 9.71 -4.34
N VAL A 17 -14.81 8.76 -5.17
CA VAL A 17 -13.92 7.65 -4.78
C VAL A 17 -12.63 8.13 -4.10
N HIS A 18 -12.12 9.31 -4.47
CA HIS A 18 -10.96 9.91 -3.83
C HIS A 18 -11.24 10.39 -2.41
N ARG A 19 -12.41 10.99 -2.15
CA ARG A 19 -12.81 11.44 -0.81
C ARG A 19 -13.00 10.24 0.11
N GLU A 20 -13.68 9.20 -0.37
CA GLU A 20 -13.83 7.95 0.38
C GLU A 20 -12.46 7.34 0.71
N TYR A 21 -11.58 7.21 -0.28
CA TYR A 21 -10.23 6.70 -0.09
C TYR A 21 -9.42 7.53 0.91
N HIS A 22 -9.44 8.85 0.78
CA HIS A 22 -8.75 9.79 1.66
C HIS A 22 -9.26 9.68 3.11
N ASP A 23 -10.58 9.65 3.30
CA ASP A 23 -11.19 9.76 4.63
C ASP A 23 -11.17 8.44 5.42
N THR A 24 -10.94 7.31 4.75
CA THR A 24 -11.11 5.98 5.36
C THR A 24 -9.93 5.02 5.17
N GLN A 25 -9.04 5.26 4.21
CA GLN A 25 -7.99 4.30 3.84
C GLN A 25 -6.59 4.90 3.77
N TYR A 26 -6.39 6.04 3.10
CA TYR A 26 -5.06 6.59 2.85
C TYR A 26 -4.40 7.08 4.14
N GLY A 27 -3.28 6.46 4.52
CA GLY A 27 -2.51 6.78 5.72
C GLY A 27 -3.04 6.12 7.00
N PHE A 28 -4.12 5.33 6.92
CA PHE A 28 -4.63 4.56 8.04
C PHE A 28 -3.75 3.32 8.27
N PRO A 29 -3.38 3.01 9.54
CA PRO A 29 -2.62 1.79 9.83
C PRO A 29 -3.40 0.54 9.43
N ILE A 30 -2.74 -0.35 8.69
CA ILE A 30 -3.33 -1.62 8.26
C ILE A 30 -2.78 -2.76 9.10
N ASN A 31 -3.67 -3.56 9.70
CA ASN A 31 -3.29 -4.69 10.56
C ASN A 31 -3.35 -6.05 9.86
N SER A 32 -4.10 -6.16 8.76
CA SER A 32 -4.29 -7.40 8.03
C SER A 32 -3.22 -7.59 6.96
N ASP A 33 -2.55 -8.74 6.95
CA ASP A 33 -1.58 -9.09 5.90
C ASP A 33 -2.23 -9.09 4.50
N ASN A 34 -3.46 -9.60 4.37
CA ASN A 34 -4.18 -9.62 3.09
C ASN A 34 -4.51 -8.19 2.61
N GLU A 35 -4.81 -7.27 3.53
CA GLU A 35 -5.10 -5.88 3.18
C GLU A 35 -3.83 -5.09 2.85
N LEU A 36 -2.71 -5.38 3.53
CA LEU A 36 -1.38 -4.88 3.14
C LEU A 36 -1.00 -5.40 1.76
N PHE A 37 -1.26 -6.67 1.48
CA PHE A 37 -1.05 -7.24 0.16
C PHE A 37 -1.94 -6.59 -0.90
N GLU A 38 -3.23 -6.38 -0.62
CA GLU A 38 -4.13 -5.60 -1.47
C GLU A 38 -3.52 -4.23 -1.80
N ARG A 39 -3.14 -3.44 -0.77
CA ARG A 39 -2.56 -2.11 -0.96
C ARG A 39 -1.35 -2.17 -1.89
N LEU A 40 -0.40 -3.07 -1.63
CA LEU A 40 0.81 -3.22 -2.44
C LEU A 40 0.48 -3.52 -3.91
N ILE A 41 -0.49 -4.42 -4.17
CA ILE A 41 -0.88 -4.78 -5.54
C ILE A 41 -1.62 -3.64 -6.24
N LEU A 42 -2.44 -2.86 -5.52
CA LEU A 42 -3.09 -1.67 -6.09
C LEU A 42 -2.06 -0.62 -6.51
N GLU A 43 -1.05 -0.34 -5.68
CA GLU A 43 0.05 0.59 -6.03
C GLU A 43 0.87 0.10 -7.22
N ILE A 44 1.17 -1.21 -7.30
CA ILE A 44 1.82 -1.80 -8.47
C ILE A 44 0.97 -1.60 -9.74
N ASN A 45 -0.35 -1.75 -9.62
CA ASN A 45 -1.25 -1.61 -10.76
C ASN A 45 -1.45 -0.16 -11.19
N GLN A 46 -1.23 0.82 -10.30
CA GLN A 46 -1.27 2.24 -10.61
C GLN A 46 -0.22 2.67 -11.63
N ALA A 47 0.95 2.01 -11.69
CA ALA A 47 2.04 2.42 -12.59
C ALA A 47 1.58 2.60 -14.05
N GLY A 48 1.64 3.83 -14.55
CA GLY A 48 1.19 4.22 -15.89
C GLY A 48 -0.30 4.51 -16.04
N LEU A 49 -1.05 4.65 -14.94
CA LEU A 49 -2.49 4.92 -14.89
C LEU A 49 -2.81 5.97 -13.82
N SER A 50 -4.01 6.54 -13.89
CA SER A 50 -4.52 7.40 -12.81
C SER A 50 -4.90 6.56 -11.59
N TRP A 51 -4.73 7.11 -10.39
CA TRP A 51 -5.23 6.47 -9.17
C TRP A 51 -6.76 6.34 -9.18
N THR A 52 -7.48 7.27 -9.81
CA THR A 52 -8.93 7.17 -10.04
C THR A 52 -9.31 5.86 -10.73
N THR A 53 -8.53 5.44 -11.74
CA THR A 53 -8.75 4.17 -12.46
C THR A 53 -8.64 2.97 -11.53
N ILE A 54 -7.68 3.01 -10.60
CA ILE A 54 -7.47 1.94 -9.63
C ILE A 54 -8.61 1.91 -8.60
N LEU A 55 -8.96 3.05 -8.01
CA LEU A 55 -10.06 3.15 -7.04
C LEU A 55 -11.39 2.67 -7.62
N LYS A 56 -11.73 3.09 -8.85
CA LYS A 56 -12.96 2.64 -9.53
C LYS A 56 -12.99 1.12 -9.81
N LYS A 57 -11.82 0.47 -9.86
CA LYS A 57 -11.68 -0.97 -10.11
C LYS A 57 -11.42 -1.79 -8.84
N GLN A 58 -11.29 -1.15 -7.67
CA GLN A 58 -10.85 -1.81 -6.44
C GLN A 58 -11.72 -3.03 -6.08
N GLU A 59 -13.04 -2.91 -6.16
CA GLU A 59 -13.96 -4.04 -5.95
C GLU A 59 -13.80 -5.17 -6.96
N SER A 60 -13.55 -4.85 -8.23
CA SER A 60 -13.25 -5.84 -9.27
C SER A 60 -11.93 -6.54 -8.99
N PHE A 61 -10.90 -5.81 -8.53
CA PHE A 61 -9.63 -6.37 -8.10
C PHE A 61 -9.81 -7.35 -6.93
N ARG A 62 -10.57 -6.96 -5.90
CA ARG A 62 -10.88 -7.85 -4.77
C ARG A 62 -11.52 -9.16 -5.26
N LYS A 63 -12.55 -9.09 -6.10
CA LYS A 63 -13.19 -10.29 -6.68
C LYS A 63 -12.20 -11.14 -7.48
N ALA A 64 -11.41 -10.52 -8.36
CA ALA A 64 -10.48 -11.21 -9.25
C ALA A 64 -9.35 -11.95 -8.48
N TYR A 65 -8.87 -11.36 -7.38
CA TYR A 65 -7.79 -11.87 -6.54
C TYR A 65 -8.29 -12.57 -5.25
N ASN A 66 -9.54 -13.05 -5.23
CA ASN A 66 -10.13 -13.74 -4.07
C ASN A 66 -9.97 -12.97 -2.74
N ASN A 67 -10.32 -11.69 -2.74
CA ASN A 67 -10.15 -10.73 -1.65
C ASN A 67 -8.70 -10.65 -1.15
N PHE A 68 -7.75 -10.81 -2.07
CA PHE A 68 -6.31 -10.77 -1.79
C PHE A 68 -5.88 -11.77 -0.72
N ASP A 69 -6.56 -12.93 -0.63
CA ASP A 69 -6.09 -14.05 0.16
C ASP A 69 -4.72 -14.50 -0.35
N ILE A 70 -3.67 -14.20 0.41
CA ILE A 70 -2.28 -14.42 0.01
C ILE A 70 -2.03 -15.89 -0.34
N LYS A 71 -2.61 -16.84 0.42
CA LYS A 71 -2.43 -18.28 0.16
C LYS A 71 -3.06 -18.68 -1.16
N LYS A 72 -4.28 -18.20 -1.44
CA LYS A 72 -4.96 -18.47 -2.72
C LYS A 72 -4.19 -17.87 -3.89
N VAL A 73 -3.83 -16.59 -3.82
CA VAL A 73 -3.13 -15.90 -4.91
C VAL A 73 -1.74 -16.51 -5.16
N ALA A 74 -1.00 -16.90 -4.12
CA ALA A 74 0.28 -17.59 -4.27
C ALA A 74 0.15 -18.98 -4.93
N SER A 75 -1.01 -19.61 -4.80
CA SER A 75 -1.31 -20.92 -5.41
C SER A 75 -1.70 -20.83 -6.89
N TYR A 76 -2.02 -19.64 -7.40
CA TYR A 76 -2.44 -19.44 -8.79
C TYR A 76 -1.42 -20.03 -9.78
N LYS A 77 -1.96 -20.80 -10.73
CA LYS A 77 -1.22 -21.43 -11.83
C LYS A 77 -1.68 -20.84 -13.15
N GLU A 78 -1.28 -21.46 -14.26
CA GLU A 78 -1.60 -21.03 -15.61
C GLU A 78 -3.10 -20.80 -15.84
N LYS A 79 -3.97 -21.67 -15.32
CA LYS A 79 -5.43 -21.49 -15.42
C LYS A 79 -5.90 -20.15 -14.83
N GLU A 80 -5.48 -19.84 -13.62
CA GLU A 80 -5.85 -18.58 -12.95
C GLU A 80 -5.18 -17.37 -13.60
N PHE A 81 -3.93 -17.52 -14.04
CA PHE A 81 -3.24 -16.47 -14.80
C PHE A 81 -4.01 -16.13 -16.09
N ASN A 82 -4.42 -17.14 -16.86
CA ASN A 82 -5.18 -16.95 -18.09
C ASN A 82 -6.58 -16.39 -17.81
N ARG A 83 -7.24 -16.79 -16.72
CA ARG A 83 -8.49 -16.17 -16.27
C ARG A 83 -8.31 -14.68 -16.02
N LEU A 84 -7.29 -14.28 -15.27
CA LEU A 84 -7.01 -12.87 -14.97
C LEU A 84 -6.64 -12.06 -16.23
N MET A 85 -5.89 -12.65 -17.16
CA MET A 85 -5.57 -12.01 -18.44
C MET A 85 -6.81 -11.73 -19.30
N ASN A 86 -7.92 -12.43 -19.07
CA ASN A 86 -9.19 -12.23 -19.78
C ASN A 86 -10.22 -11.41 -18.97
N ASP A 87 -9.90 -11.00 -17.74
CA ASP A 87 -10.81 -10.27 -16.87
C ASP A 87 -10.75 -8.75 -17.15
N ALA A 88 -11.81 -8.20 -17.73
CA ALA A 88 -11.94 -6.76 -18.02
C ALA A 88 -12.15 -5.88 -16.77
N GLY A 89 -12.45 -6.50 -15.63
CA GLY A 89 -12.58 -5.85 -14.33
C GLY A 89 -11.27 -5.28 -13.82
N ILE A 90 -10.13 -5.86 -14.20
CA ILE A 90 -8.79 -5.47 -13.74
C ILE A 90 -7.92 -4.89 -14.86
N ILE A 91 -6.66 -4.60 -14.55
CA ILE A 91 -5.64 -4.20 -15.53
C ILE A 91 -5.00 -5.46 -16.13
N ARG A 92 -5.36 -5.78 -17.37
CA ARG A 92 -4.88 -6.97 -18.11
C ARG A 92 -3.43 -6.80 -18.58
N ASN A 93 -2.49 -6.81 -17.64
CA ASN A 93 -1.07 -6.69 -17.89
C ASN A 93 -0.33 -7.91 -17.35
N ARG A 94 0.30 -8.69 -18.26
CA ARG A 94 1.02 -9.92 -17.94
C ARG A 94 2.06 -9.74 -16.83
N LEU A 95 2.83 -8.64 -16.86
CA LEU A 95 3.89 -8.41 -15.88
C LEU A 95 3.32 -8.08 -14.49
N LYS A 96 2.27 -7.25 -14.42
CA LYS A 96 1.59 -6.90 -13.16
C LYS A 96 0.87 -8.11 -12.54
N ILE A 97 0.21 -8.94 -13.34
CA ILE A 97 -0.43 -10.17 -12.86
C ILE A 97 0.62 -11.15 -12.32
N ASN A 98 1.72 -11.36 -13.04
CA ASN A 98 2.83 -12.19 -12.55
C ASN A 98 3.43 -11.63 -11.26
N ALA A 99 3.62 -10.31 -11.17
CA ALA A 99 4.11 -9.66 -9.96
C ALA A 99 3.19 -9.92 -8.76
N ALA A 100 1.87 -9.87 -8.93
CA ALA A 100 0.93 -10.19 -7.85
C ALA A 100 1.10 -11.63 -7.32
N ILE A 101 1.20 -12.61 -8.23
CA ILE A 101 1.38 -14.02 -7.87
C ILE A 101 2.73 -14.26 -7.17
N GLU A 102 3.82 -13.71 -7.71
CA GLU A 102 5.16 -13.87 -7.12
C GLU A 102 5.29 -13.12 -5.78
N ASN A 103 4.68 -11.94 -5.65
CA ASN A 103 4.69 -11.20 -4.39
C ASN A 103 3.90 -11.94 -3.31
N ALA A 104 2.76 -12.56 -3.64
CA ALA A 104 2.04 -13.41 -2.69
C ALA A 104 2.92 -14.57 -2.19
N LYS A 105 3.69 -15.22 -3.08
CA LYS A 105 4.65 -16.27 -2.70
C LYS A 105 5.78 -15.73 -1.80
N SER A 106 6.32 -14.55 -2.09
CA SER A 106 7.30 -13.89 -1.21
C SER A 106 6.70 -13.61 0.16
N ILE A 107 5.46 -13.14 0.23
CA ILE A 107 4.78 -12.89 1.51
C ILE A 107 4.55 -14.19 2.29
N LEU A 108 4.21 -15.31 1.65
CA LEU A 108 4.12 -16.60 2.35
C LEU A 108 5.45 -17.02 3.00
N LYS A 109 6.58 -16.72 2.35
CA LYS A 109 7.91 -16.97 2.94
C LYS A 109 8.14 -16.07 4.14
N ILE A 110 7.82 -14.78 4.02
CA ILE A 110 7.86 -13.83 5.14
C ILE A 110 6.98 -14.31 6.30
N GLN A 111 5.74 -14.74 6.04
CA GLN A 111 4.84 -15.26 7.08
C GLN A 111 5.42 -16.50 7.77
N LYS A 112 6.16 -17.35 7.05
CA LYS A 112 6.84 -18.51 7.65
C LYS A 112 7.99 -18.11 8.57
N GLU A 113 8.74 -17.07 8.22
CA GLU A 113 9.94 -16.64 8.94
C GLU A 113 9.63 -15.66 10.10
N TYR A 114 8.69 -14.74 9.88
CA TYR A 114 8.38 -13.63 10.79
C TYR A 114 6.99 -13.75 11.44
N GLY A 115 6.19 -14.75 11.03
CA GLY A 115 4.81 -14.93 11.46
C GLY A 115 3.79 -14.09 10.69
N SER A 116 4.17 -12.89 10.21
CA SER A 116 3.28 -11.98 9.47
C SER A 116 4.06 -11.00 8.59
N PHE A 117 3.45 -10.59 7.47
CA PHE A 117 3.95 -9.50 6.64
C PHE A 117 3.98 -8.18 7.40
N LYS A 118 2.94 -7.88 8.17
CA LYS A 118 2.91 -6.72 9.05
C LYS A 118 4.04 -6.76 10.08
N ILE A 119 4.27 -7.89 10.74
CA ILE A 119 5.36 -8.02 11.73
C ILE A 119 6.72 -7.77 11.06
N TRP A 120 6.91 -8.28 9.84
CA TRP A 120 8.12 -8.01 9.07
C TRP A 120 8.29 -6.52 8.76
N LEU A 121 7.24 -5.82 8.35
CA LEU A 121 7.29 -4.36 8.15
C LEU A 121 7.62 -3.63 9.46
N ASP A 122 6.97 -4.01 10.57
CA ASP A 122 7.19 -3.43 11.90
C ASP A 122 8.67 -3.59 12.34
N GLN A 123 9.26 -4.78 12.17
CA GLN A 123 10.66 -5.06 12.55
C GLN A 123 11.68 -4.31 11.68
N HIS A 124 11.34 -3.99 10.44
CA HIS A 124 12.21 -3.22 9.55
C HIS A 124 12.06 -1.71 9.71
N HIS A 125 11.02 -1.24 10.41
CA HIS A 125 10.83 0.17 10.71
C HIS A 125 11.66 0.59 11.95
N PRO A 126 12.31 1.77 11.96
CA PRO A 126 12.34 2.78 10.91
C PRO A 126 13.43 2.54 9.84
N LYS A 127 13.16 3.01 8.63
CA LYS A 127 14.11 3.07 7.49
C LYS A 127 13.87 4.34 6.68
N SER A 128 14.92 4.85 6.07
CA SER A 128 14.81 5.87 5.03
C SER A 128 14.05 5.34 3.81
N ARG A 129 13.54 6.24 2.97
CA ARG A 129 12.85 5.86 1.71
C ARG A 129 13.75 5.07 0.77
N GLU A 130 15.04 5.37 0.74
CA GLU A 130 16.02 4.64 -0.08
C GLU A 130 16.21 3.22 0.43
N GLU A 131 16.41 3.04 1.74
CA GLU A 131 16.55 1.71 2.36
C GLU A 131 15.29 0.86 2.19
N TRP A 132 14.10 1.45 2.35
CA TRP A 132 12.83 0.78 2.06
C TRP A 132 12.75 0.35 0.61
N THR A 133 13.09 1.23 -0.32
CA THR A 133 13.08 0.91 -1.76
C THR A 133 14.03 -0.24 -2.07
N LYS A 134 15.24 -0.23 -1.51
CA LYS A 134 16.22 -1.31 -1.67
C LYS A 134 15.68 -2.63 -1.12
N LEU A 135 15.15 -2.62 0.11
CA LEU A 135 14.57 -3.81 0.75
C LEU A 135 13.42 -4.40 -0.08
N PHE A 136 12.50 -3.56 -0.54
CA PHE A 136 11.37 -4.01 -1.34
C PHE A 136 11.81 -4.57 -2.69
N ARG A 137 12.77 -3.93 -3.39
CA ARG A 137 13.31 -4.46 -4.66
C ARG A 137 14.00 -5.80 -4.54
N MET A 138 14.63 -6.08 -3.39
CA MET A 138 15.24 -7.38 -3.10
C MET A 138 14.19 -8.45 -2.79
N THR A 139 13.02 -8.05 -2.30
CA THR A 139 12.00 -8.97 -1.74
C THR A 139 10.84 -9.24 -2.70
N PHE A 140 10.43 -8.21 -3.44
CA PHE A 140 9.22 -8.18 -4.25
C PHE A 140 9.52 -7.80 -5.70
N ARG A 141 8.55 -8.08 -6.57
CA ARG A 141 8.53 -7.71 -7.99
C ARG A 141 7.73 -6.43 -8.16
N PHE A 142 8.16 -5.60 -9.11
CA PHE A 142 7.49 -4.35 -9.50
C PHE A 142 7.42 -3.27 -8.41
N THR A 143 8.39 -3.25 -7.50
CA THR A 143 8.43 -2.27 -6.40
C THR A 143 9.47 -1.17 -6.65
N GLY A 144 9.18 -0.28 -7.60
CA GLY A 144 9.95 0.94 -7.82
C GLY A 144 9.83 1.93 -6.65
N GLY A 145 10.70 2.94 -6.58
CA GLY A 145 10.75 3.88 -5.45
C GLY A 145 9.41 4.56 -5.17
N GLU A 146 8.70 5.01 -6.21
CA GLU A 146 7.38 5.63 -6.07
C GLU A 146 6.33 4.66 -5.51
N ILE A 147 6.28 3.43 -6.02
CA ILE A 147 5.35 2.38 -5.56
C ILE A 147 5.60 2.06 -4.09
N VAL A 148 6.88 1.96 -3.69
CA VAL A 148 7.25 1.69 -2.30
C VAL A 148 6.89 2.87 -1.41
N ASN A 149 7.15 4.10 -1.87
CA ASN A 149 6.77 5.31 -1.15
C ASN A 149 5.25 5.34 -0.91
N GLU A 150 4.44 5.24 -1.96
CA GLU A 150 2.99 5.31 -1.83
C GLU A 150 2.41 4.13 -1.02
N PHE A 151 2.96 2.93 -1.16
CA PHE A 151 2.59 1.80 -0.30
C PHE A 151 2.80 2.12 1.18
N LEU A 152 3.97 2.64 1.56
CA LEU A 152 4.31 2.90 2.96
C LEU A 152 3.60 4.13 3.52
N VAL A 153 3.40 5.17 2.72
CA VAL A 153 2.61 6.36 3.10
C VAL A 153 1.15 5.96 3.31
N SER A 154 0.55 5.28 2.33
CA SER A 154 -0.86 4.87 2.37
C SER A 154 -1.19 3.87 3.48
N SER A 155 -0.22 3.09 3.96
CA SER A 155 -0.39 2.10 5.03
C SER A 155 0.07 2.58 6.42
N GLY A 156 0.50 3.84 6.54
CA GLY A 156 0.83 4.45 7.83
C GLY A 156 2.24 4.14 8.36
N TYR A 157 3.17 3.68 7.53
CA TYR A 157 4.59 3.50 7.89
C TYR A 157 5.44 4.73 7.60
N LEU A 158 5.06 5.58 6.65
CA LEU A 158 5.70 6.86 6.37
C LEU A 158 4.70 8.01 6.57
N PRO A 159 5.19 9.21 6.95
CA PRO A 159 4.34 10.39 7.10
C PRO A 159 3.85 10.90 5.72
N ASP A 160 3.18 12.05 5.72
CA ASP A 160 2.81 12.83 4.52
C ASP A 160 1.55 12.37 3.78
N ALA A 161 0.83 11.37 4.29
CA ALA A 161 -0.50 11.01 3.76
C ALA A 161 -1.53 12.14 3.90
N HIS A 162 -1.43 12.94 4.98
CA HIS A 162 -2.34 14.03 5.29
C HIS A 162 -1.58 15.25 5.83
N GLU A 163 -2.04 16.44 5.46
CA GLU A 163 -1.59 17.72 6.06
C GLU A 163 -2.00 17.81 7.53
N LYS A 164 -1.25 18.55 8.35
CA LYS A 164 -1.50 18.64 9.81
C LYS A 164 -2.87 19.23 10.15
N GLU A 165 -3.35 20.12 9.28
CA GLU A 165 -4.62 20.83 9.37
C GLU A 165 -5.79 19.96 8.90
N CYS A 166 -5.52 18.84 8.20
CA CYS A 166 -6.55 17.91 7.75
C CYS A 166 -7.27 17.26 8.94
N LYS A 167 -8.61 17.21 8.88
CA LYS A 167 -9.42 16.54 9.92
C LYS A 167 -9.07 15.06 10.08
N ILE A 168 -8.68 14.40 8.98
CA ILE A 168 -8.31 12.99 8.96
C ILE A 168 -6.95 12.76 9.61
N TYR A 169 -6.00 13.70 9.51
CA TYR A 169 -4.71 13.62 10.20
C TYR A 169 -4.87 13.38 11.71
N LYS A 170 -5.79 14.10 12.35
CA LYS A 170 -6.12 13.92 13.79
C LYS A 170 -6.73 12.56 14.09
N LYS A 171 -7.51 11.99 13.16
CA LYS A 171 -8.05 10.62 13.30
C LYS A 171 -6.94 9.59 13.23
N ILE A 172 -6.07 9.69 12.22
CA ILE A 172 -4.93 8.80 12.03
C ILE A 172 -4.00 8.84 13.25
N LEU A 173 -3.65 10.02 13.78
CA LEU A 173 -2.81 10.11 14.98
C LEU A 173 -3.35 9.32 16.18
N LYS A 174 -4.67 9.28 16.38
CA LYS A 174 -5.29 8.50 17.46
C LYS A 174 -5.14 6.99 17.25
N LEU A 175 -4.98 6.55 16.00
CA LEU A 175 -4.72 5.16 15.63
C LEU A 175 -3.25 4.76 15.77
N LYS A 176 -2.37 5.69 16.21
CA LYS A 176 -0.94 5.45 16.47
C LYS A 176 -0.22 4.81 15.26
N PRO A 177 -0.15 5.51 14.11
CA PRO A 177 0.54 4.98 12.93
C PRO A 177 2.02 4.81 13.22
N LYS A 178 2.67 3.87 12.51
CA LYS A 178 4.08 3.54 12.75
C LYS A 178 5.02 4.73 12.58
N TRP A 179 4.77 5.61 11.60
CA TRP A 179 5.57 6.83 11.45
C TRP A 179 5.51 7.78 12.66
N ALA A 180 4.45 7.73 13.46
CA ALA A 180 4.32 8.56 14.65
C ALA A 180 5.09 7.99 15.85
N GLU A 181 5.29 6.67 15.91
CA GLU A 181 6.13 6.02 16.92
C GLU A 181 7.61 6.39 16.72
N ALA A 182 8.08 6.44 15.47
CA ALA A 182 9.47 6.74 15.13
C ALA A 182 9.94 8.16 15.50
N LYS A 183 9.02 9.11 15.70
CA LYS A 183 9.37 10.46 16.21
C LYS A 183 9.91 10.46 17.64
N HIS A 184 9.74 9.37 18.38
CA HIS A 184 10.36 9.17 19.69
C HIS A 184 11.69 8.40 19.65
N ALA A 185 12.11 7.89 18.48
CA ALA A 185 13.25 6.97 18.39
C ALA A 185 14.57 7.59 17.91
N VAL A 186 14.62 8.87 17.51
CA VAL A 186 15.88 9.52 17.09
C VAL A 186 15.87 11.02 17.44
N LEU A 187 16.38 11.37 18.63
CA LEU A 187 17.16 12.59 18.80
C LEU A 187 18.63 12.16 18.75
N PRO A 188 19.38 12.43 17.66
CA PRO A 188 20.81 12.54 17.78
C PRO A 188 21.05 13.87 18.49
N ALA A 189 21.67 13.83 19.66
CA ALA A 189 22.22 15.00 20.30
C ALA A 189 23.15 15.70 19.28
N HIS A 190 22.73 16.86 18.78
CA HIS A 190 23.68 17.82 18.23
C HIS A 190 24.52 18.32 19.40
N ASN A 191 25.64 17.65 19.66
CA ASN A 191 26.72 18.27 20.41
C ASN A 191 27.38 19.29 19.49
N SER A 192 27.05 20.54 19.74
CA SER A 192 27.79 21.71 19.31
C SER A 192 29.18 21.66 19.93
N LEU A 193 30.22 21.57 19.10
CA LEU A 193 31.50 22.27 19.26
C LEU A 193 32.03 22.60 17.86
#